data_AF-A0A2V8M6W2-F1
#
_entry.id   AF-A0A2V8M6W2-F1
#
_cell.length_a   1.000
_cell.length_b   1.000
_cell.length_c   1.000
_cell.angle_alpha   90.00
_cell.angle_beta   90.00
_cell.angle_gamma   90.00
#
_symmetry.space_group_name_H-M   'P 1'
#
loop_
_entity.id
_entity.type
_entity.pdbx_description
1 polymer ?
#
loop_
_entity_poly.entity_id
_entity_poly.type
_entity_poly.pdbx_seq_one_letter_code
_entity_poly.pdbx_strand_id
1 'polypeptide(L)'
;MDIDVDAGGNAYATGYTTSQNFPTRNALQSTLAGTQDVFVTKFNPEGTPVYSTYFGGSGIESTDGGGIAVDVAGSVYLVGHTSSTDFPTHNPLQPAYGGGQWDAFITKLAPDGRALIYSTYFGSSGTDRGNRIAVDSLGNAYVTLNVDSNDVPTVSPVQPAYGGGTEDSFLAKLSPDGRTLIYSTFHLPWRQRARSDSRRRGYRRLGQRLHRRFYRFNRFPNRKPPAAHFRWRPEGWLGGENF
;
A
#
# COMPACT_ATOMS: atom_id res chain seq x y z
N MET A 1 -4.00 2.77 11.03
CA MET A 1 -4.68 1.45 11.14
C MET A 1 -5.11 0.98 9.77
N ASP A 2 -5.12 -0.34 9.55
CA ASP A 2 -5.55 -0.98 8.30
C ASP A 2 -5.94 -2.43 8.51
N ILE A 3 -6.56 -3.02 7.49
CA ILE A 3 -7.05 -4.40 7.51
C ILE A 3 -6.90 -5.07 6.13
N ASP A 4 -6.56 -6.35 6.14
CA ASP A 4 -6.60 -7.22 4.96
C ASP A 4 -7.26 -8.57 5.29
N VAL A 5 -7.67 -9.30 4.26
CA VAL A 5 -8.39 -10.59 4.39
C VAL A 5 -7.79 -11.67 3.50
N ASP A 6 -7.66 -12.89 4.01
CA ASP A 6 -7.23 -14.03 3.20
C ASP A 6 -8.42 -14.74 2.52
N ALA A 7 -8.12 -15.68 1.62
CA ALA A 7 -9.14 -16.47 0.92
C ALA A 7 -9.95 -17.41 1.84
N GLY A 8 -9.47 -17.67 3.05
CA GLY A 8 -10.18 -18.41 4.09
C GLY A 8 -11.13 -17.55 4.92
N GLY A 9 -11.17 -16.23 4.67
CA GLY A 9 -11.98 -15.27 5.42
C GLY A 9 -11.38 -14.85 6.76
N ASN A 10 -10.10 -15.16 7.02
CA ASN A 10 -9.43 -14.61 8.20
C ASN A 10 -9.11 -13.14 7.96
N ALA A 11 -9.35 -12.30 8.96
CA ALA A 11 -9.07 -10.88 8.92
C ALA A 11 -7.76 -10.56 9.66
N TYR A 12 -6.98 -9.65 9.14
CA TYR A 12 -5.69 -9.24 9.67
C TYR A 12 -5.68 -7.74 9.85
N ALA A 13 -5.61 -7.29 11.09
CA ALA A 13 -5.62 -5.86 11.42
C ALA A 13 -4.26 -5.41 11.94
N THR A 14 -3.87 -4.18 11.57
CA THR A 14 -2.69 -3.52 12.11
C THR A 14 -2.97 -2.07 12.50
N GLY A 15 -2.12 -1.56 13.37
CA GLY A 15 -2.11 -0.20 13.87
C GLY A 15 -0.97 -0.06 14.86
N TYR A 16 -1.01 0.97 15.68
CA TYR A 16 -0.09 1.12 16.80
C TYR A 16 -0.85 1.18 18.12
N THR A 17 -0.13 0.93 19.21
CA THR A 17 -0.66 1.02 20.57
C THR A 17 0.41 1.52 21.53
N THR A 18 0.01 2.36 22.48
CA THR A 18 0.82 2.79 23.63
C THR A 18 0.41 2.05 24.91
N SER A 19 -0.59 1.18 24.83
CA SER A 19 -1.10 0.40 25.96
C SER A 19 -0.15 -0.75 26.27
N GLN A 20 0.27 -0.85 27.54
CA GLN A 20 1.08 -1.96 28.04
C GLN A 20 0.27 -3.25 28.26
N ASN A 21 -1.07 -3.13 28.26
CA ASN A 21 -2.02 -4.21 28.47
C ASN A 21 -2.86 -4.52 27.22
N PHE A 22 -2.30 -4.26 26.02
CA PHE A 22 -2.93 -4.66 24.78
C PHE A 22 -3.14 -6.19 24.74
N PRO A 23 -4.31 -6.70 24.31
CA PRO A 23 -4.58 -8.13 24.29
C PRO A 23 -3.64 -8.86 23.33
N THR A 24 -2.71 -9.65 23.88
CA THR A 24 -1.85 -10.53 23.10
C THR A 24 -2.36 -11.97 23.14
N ARG A 25 -2.08 -12.73 22.07
CA ARG A 25 -2.42 -14.15 21.96
C ARG A 25 -1.44 -14.81 21.02
N ASN A 26 -0.79 -15.89 21.45
CA ASN A 26 0.21 -16.60 20.62
C ASN A 26 1.28 -15.66 20.01
N ALA A 27 1.66 -14.61 20.74
CA ALA A 27 2.43 -13.49 20.20
C ALA A 27 3.88 -13.84 19.85
N LEU A 28 4.41 -13.14 18.85
CA LEU A 28 5.86 -13.01 18.60
C LEU A 28 6.50 -12.13 19.67
N GLN A 29 5.87 -11.00 19.99
CA GLN A 29 6.28 -10.05 21.02
C GLN A 29 5.08 -9.79 21.94
N SER A 30 5.20 -10.21 23.20
CA SER A 30 4.10 -10.19 24.18
C SER A 30 4.00 -8.91 25.00
N THR A 31 4.99 -8.02 24.90
CA THR A 31 5.08 -6.78 25.68
C THR A 31 5.47 -5.63 24.77
N LEU A 32 4.95 -4.44 25.06
CA LEU A 32 5.39 -3.18 24.44
C LEU A 32 6.90 -2.99 24.72
N ALA A 33 7.71 -2.84 23.68
CA ALA A 33 9.16 -2.67 23.79
C ALA A 33 9.54 -1.19 23.96
N GLY A 34 8.82 -0.29 23.29
CA GLY A 34 9.03 1.15 23.36
C GLY A 34 7.90 1.88 24.07
N THR A 35 7.64 3.10 23.59
CA THR A 35 6.49 3.91 24.05
C THR A 35 5.25 3.73 23.19
N GLN A 36 5.45 3.24 21.96
CA GLN A 36 4.41 2.96 20.99
C GLN A 36 4.94 1.91 20.01
N ASP A 37 4.32 0.74 19.97
CA ASP A 37 4.69 -0.30 19.01
C ASP A 37 3.52 -0.52 18.05
N VAL A 38 3.84 -1.09 16.89
CA VAL A 38 2.83 -1.62 15.99
C VAL A 38 2.21 -2.88 16.60
N PHE A 39 0.95 -3.16 16.28
CA PHE A 39 0.34 -4.46 16.56
C PHE A 39 -0.10 -5.14 15.27
N VAL A 40 -0.16 -6.46 15.31
CA VAL A 40 -0.87 -7.28 14.31
C VAL A 40 -1.79 -8.24 15.04
N THR A 41 -3.06 -8.25 14.64
CA THR A 41 -4.04 -9.21 15.13
C THR A 41 -4.67 -9.95 13.96
N LYS A 42 -4.61 -11.29 13.99
CA LYS A 42 -5.37 -12.16 13.08
C LYS A 42 -6.64 -12.62 13.77
N PHE A 43 -7.77 -12.52 13.10
CA PHE A 43 -9.07 -13.05 13.49
C PHE A 43 -9.50 -14.16 12.53
N ASN A 44 -10.13 -15.21 13.05
CA ASN A 44 -10.81 -16.19 12.21
C ASN A 44 -12.14 -15.61 11.65
N PRO A 45 -12.81 -16.31 10.72
CA PRO A 45 -14.08 -15.85 10.15
C PRO A 45 -15.19 -15.62 11.20
N GLU A 46 -15.08 -16.28 12.35
CA GLU A 46 -16.00 -16.12 13.49
C GLU A 46 -15.65 -14.90 14.38
N GLY A 47 -14.63 -14.12 14.04
CA GLY A 47 -14.22 -12.93 14.79
C GLY A 47 -13.40 -13.22 16.05
N THR A 48 -12.93 -14.46 16.23
CA THR A 48 -12.07 -14.86 17.35
C THR A 48 -10.60 -14.60 17.01
N PRO A 49 -9.83 -13.91 17.87
CA PRO A 49 -8.40 -13.71 17.62
C PRO A 49 -7.66 -15.05 17.63
N VAL A 50 -6.91 -15.31 16.56
CA VAL A 50 -6.02 -16.46 16.38
C VAL A 50 -4.65 -16.15 17.00
N TYR A 51 -4.10 -14.99 16.65
CA TYR A 51 -2.94 -14.40 17.30
C TYR A 51 -3.07 -12.87 17.37
N SER A 52 -2.35 -12.28 18.31
CA SER A 52 -2.24 -10.84 18.51
C SER A 52 -0.88 -10.54 19.13
N THR A 53 -0.10 -9.67 18.51
CA THR A 53 1.29 -9.39 18.90
C THR A 53 1.59 -7.91 18.82
N TYR A 54 2.47 -7.43 19.70
CA TYR A 54 3.21 -6.19 19.43
C TYR A 54 4.28 -6.46 18.37
N PHE A 55 4.85 -5.40 17.82
CA PHE A 55 6.01 -5.44 16.96
C PHE A 55 6.69 -4.07 16.95
N GLY A 56 7.85 -3.96 17.58
CA GLY A 56 8.56 -2.69 17.73
C GLY A 56 9.90 -2.79 18.45
N GLY A 57 10.62 -1.67 18.47
CA GLY A 57 11.89 -1.51 19.17
C GLY A 57 11.74 -0.62 20.40
N SER A 58 12.83 0.02 20.85
CA SER A 58 12.83 0.89 22.03
C SER A 58 12.13 2.25 21.84
N GLY A 59 11.87 2.64 20.59
CA GLY A 59 11.35 3.94 20.18
C GLY A 59 9.84 3.96 19.97
N ILE A 60 9.45 4.51 18.81
CA ILE A 60 8.08 4.60 18.35
C ILE A 60 8.01 3.89 17.00
N GLU A 61 6.97 3.09 16.81
CA GLU A 61 6.58 2.50 15.55
C GLU A 61 5.16 2.89 15.17
N SER A 62 4.93 3.09 13.87
CA SER A 62 3.59 3.32 13.34
C SER A 62 3.45 2.75 11.94
N THR A 63 2.25 2.26 11.63
CA THR A 63 1.77 1.95 10.27
C THR A 63 0.76 3.00 9.82
N ASP A 64 0.93 4.27 10.21
CA ASP A 64 0.05 5.36 9.78
C ASP A 64 0.07 5.50 8.27
N GLY A 65 -1.09 5.27 7.65
CA GLY A 65 -1.21 4.99 6.24
C GLY A 65 -1.13 3.49 5.97
N GLY A 66 -2.19 2.74 6.23
CA GLY A 66 -2.26 1.28 6.17
C GLY A 66 -1.27 0.42 5.37
N GLY A 67 -0.19 0.01 6.02
CA GLY A 67 0.74 -0.95 5.44
C GLY A 67 0.50 -2.37 5.94
N ILE A 68 -0.58 -3.04 5.54
CA ILE A 68 -0.71 -4.50 5.69
C ILE A 68 -1.15 -5.16 4.38
N ALA A 69 -0.58 -6.32 4.08
CA ALA A 69 -1.03 -7.21 3.02
C ALA A 69 -0.80 -8.67 3.43
N VAL A 70 -1.61 -9.59 2.91
CA VAL A 70 -1.52 -11.01 3.21
C VAL A 70 -1.36 -11.82 1.92
N ASP A 71 -0.40 -12.74 1.90
CA ASP A 71 -0.23 -13.63 0.74
C ASP A 71 -1.12 -14.88 0.82
N VAL A 72 -1.13 -15.66 -0.27
CA VAL A 72 -1.92 -16.89 -0.38
C VAL A 72 -1.55 -17.97 0.62
N ALA A 73 -0.35 -17.89 1.23
CA ALA A 73 0.08 -18.78 2.30
C ALA A 73 -0.34 -18.28 3.69
N GLY A 74 -0.94 -17.08 3.77
CA GLY A 74 -1.35 -16.43 5.01
C GLY A 74 -0.24 -15.65 5.70
N SER A 75 0.91 -15.44 5.05
CA SER A 75 2.01 -14.63 5.59
C SER A 75 1.61 -13.16 5.56
N VAL A 76 1.91 -12.44 6.65
CA VAL A 76 1.56 -11.02 6.77
C VAL A 76 2.75 -10.17 6.40
N TYR A 77 2.52 -9.16 5.55
CA TYR A 77 3.51 -8.17 5.17
C TYR A 77 3.10 -6.85 5.79
N LEU A 78 4.05 -6.16 6.41
CA LEU A 78 3.86 -4.85 7.00
C LEU A 78 4.78 -3.84 6.33
N VAL A 79 4.27 -2.63 6.17
CA VAL A 79 5.11 -1.45 5.95
C VAL A 79 4.69 -0.36 6.93
N GLY A 80 5.67 0.31 7.50
CA GLY A 80 5.47 1.38 8.44
C GLY A 80 6.75 2.18 8.60
N HIS A 81 6.87 2.87 9.71
CA HIS A 81 8.08 3.60 10.07
C HIS A 81 8.39 3.47 11.55
N THR A 82 9.67 3.60 11.87
CA THR A 82 10.23 3.41 13.20
C THR A 82 11.23 4.53 13.49
N SER A 83 11.33 4.95 14.75
CA SER A 83 12.46 5.77 15.24
C SER A 83 13.45 4.94 16.04
N SER A 84 13.25 3.62 16.09
CA SER A 84 14.07 2.69 16.85
C SER A 84 15.32 2.34 16.07
N THR A 85 16.48 2.51 16.68
CA THR A 85 17.74 1.99 16.12
C THR A 85 17.93 0.49 16.38
N ASP A 86 17.10 -0.07 17.26
CA ASP A 86 17.03 -1.48 17.66
C ASP A 86 15.74 -2.18 17.20
N PHE A 87 15.10 -1.68 16.14
CA PHE A 87 13.92 -2.31 15.55
C PHE A 87 14.19 -3.80 15.21
N PRO A 88 13.24 -4.73 15.46
CA PRO A 88 13.45 -6.15 15.19
C PRO A 88 13.70 -6.43 13.70
N THR A 89 14.92 -6.81 13.35
CA THR A 89 15.32 -7.22 12.00
C THR A 89 15.54 -8.73 11.91
N HIS A 90 15.33 -9.29 10.72
CA HIS A 90 15.62 -10.68 10.41
C HIS A 90 15.92 -10.80 8.91
N ASN A 91 17.10 -11.32 8.55
CA ASN A 91 17.56 -11.35 7.15
C ASN A 91 17.39 -10.01 6.40
N PRO A 92 17.83 -8.87 6.98
CA PRO A 92 17.50 -7.55 6.45
C PRO A 92 18.20 -7.24 5.12
N LEU A 93 17.52 -6.46 4.28
CA LEU A 93 18.12 -5.78 3.12
C LEU A 93 18.98 -4.60 3.57
N GLN A 94 18.47 -3.82 4.53
CA GLN A 94 19.15 -2.73 5.20
C GLN A 94 19.20 -3.06 6.71
N PRO A 95 20.38 -3.45 7.24
CA PRO A 95 20.51 -3.95 8.60
C PRO A 95 20.51 -2.87 9.68
N ALA A 96 20.66 -1.60 9.30
CA ALA A 96 20.80 -0.49 10.23
C ALA A 96 19.86 0.66 9.86
N TYR A 97 19.46 1.41 10.88
CA TYR A 97 18.73 2.65 10.77
C TYR A 97 19.49 3.66 9.89
N GLY A 98 18.84 4.15 8.84
CA GLY A 98 19.41 4.99 7.79
C GLY A 98 19.63 6.44 8.23
N GLY A 99 18.69 7.00 8.99
CA GLY A 99 18.83 8.36 9.51
C GLY A 99 17.51 9.08 9.78
N GLY A 100 17.57 10.41 9.80
CA GLY A 100 16.42 11.27 10.06
C GLY A 100 15.65 10.94 11.35
N GLN A 101 14.38 11.37 11.38
CA GLN A 101 13.48 11.11 12.51
C GLN A 101 12.84 9.72 12.44
N TRP A 102 12.63 9.22 11.23
CA TRP A 102 11.99 7.94 10.97
C TRP A 102 12.66 7.24 9.79
N ASP A 103 12.90 5.94 9.93
CA ASP A 103 13.16 5.04 8.80
C ASP A 103 11.89 4.23 8.54
N ALA A 104 11.60 3.93 7.28
CA ALA A 104 10.57 2.94 7.01
C ALA A 104 11.06 1.55 7.42
N PHE A 105 10.13 0.66 7.73
CA PHE A 105 10.42 -0.76 7.86
C PHE A 105 9.55 -1.57 6.91
N ILE A 106 10.05 -2.72 6.49
CA ILE A 106 9.29 -3.72 5.72
C ILE A 106 9.48 -5.06 6.41
N THR A 107 8.39 -5.69 6.81
CA THR A 107 8.40 -6.92 7.58
C THR A 107 7.50 -7.95 6.94
N LYS A 108 7.90 -9.22 6.98
CA LYS A 108 7.07 -10.36 6.65
C LYS A 108 7.04 -11.34 7.81
N LEU A 109 5.86 -11.58 8.36
CA LEU A 109 5.59 -12.55 9.41
C LEU A 109 5.16 -13.88 8.81
N ALA A 110 5.57 -14.97 9.47
CA ALA A 110 5.05 -16.31 9.18
C ALA A 110 3.53 -16.37 9.41
N PRO A 111 2.80 -17.30 8.76
CA PRO A 111 1.34 -17.37 8.84
C PRO A 111 0.74 -17.59 10.24
N ASP A 112 1.52 -18.13 11.16
CA ASP A 112 1.14 -18.32 12.57
C ASP A 112 1.40 -17.06 13.44
N GLY A 113 2.04 -16.04 12.87
CA GLY A 113 2.39 -14.79 13.55
C GLY A 113 3.54 -14.92 14.55
N ARG A 114 4.29 -16.04 14.56
CA ARG A 114 5.29 -16.36 15.61
C ARG A 114 6.74 -16.21 15.18
N ALA A 115 7.00 -15.94 13.90
CA ALA A 115 8.35 -15.80 13.38
C ALA A 115 8.41 -14.73 12.29
N LEU A 116 9.56 -14.07 12.18
CA LEU A 116 9.89 -13.23 11.05
C LEU A 116 10.41 -14.12 9.91
N ILE A 117 9.83 -13.99 8.73
CA ILE A 117 10.45 -14.50 7.50
C ILE A 117 11.57 -13.54 7.12
N TYR A 118 11.25 -12.24 7.08
CA TYR A 118 12.24 -11.17 7.05
C TYR A 118 11.72 -9.92 7.75
N SER A 119 12.63 -9.04 8.15
CA SER A 119 12.33 -7.70 8.63
C SER A 119 13.53 -6.81 8.42
N THR A 120 13.31 -5.63 7.83
CA THR A 120 14.38 -4.74 7.40
C THR A 120 13.97 -3.29 7.63
N TYR A 121 14.95 -2.43 7.91
CA TYR A 121 14.80 -1.01 7.63
C TYR A 121 14.71 -0.81 6.11
N PHE A 122 14.19 0.33 5.69
CA PHE A 122 14.18 0.73 4.29
C PHE A 122 14.08 2.25 4.19
N GLY A 123 15.19 2.91 3.90
CA GLY A 123 15.25 4.35 3.90
C GLY A 123 16.60 4.89 3.44
N SER A 124 16.93 6.05 3.96
CA SER A 124 17.97 6.96 3.54
C SER A 124 18.52 7.73 4.74
N SER A 125 19.38 8.73 4.53
CA SER A 125 19.85 9.61 5.61
C SER A 125 18.78 10.55 6.18
N GLY A 126 17.64 10.70 5.48
CA GLY A 126 16.54 11.61 5.80
C GLY A 126 15.38 10.93 6.53
N THR A 127 14.19 11.55 6.49
CA THR A 127 12.97 10.95 7.05
C THR A 127 12.25 10.14 5.97
N ASP A 128 12.04 8.86 6.25
CA ASP A 128 11.41 7.90 5.36
C ASP A 128 10.19 7.26 6.03
N ARG A 129 9.01 7.46 5.44
CA ARG A 129 7.75 6.92 5.98
C ARG A 129 7.15 5.88 5.06
N GLY A 130 6.97 4.67 5.58
CA GLY A 130 6.20 3.62 4.92
C GLY A 130 4.72 3.98 4.77
N ASN A 131 4.15 3.79 3.57
CA ASN A 131 2.80 4.24 3.23
C ASN A 131 1.81 3.16 2.81
N ARG A 132 2.14 2.22 1.94
CA ARG A 132 1.22 1.14 1.52
C ARG A 132 2.03 -0.03 1.04
N ILE A 133 1.48 -1.23 1.19
CA ILE A 133 2.08 -2.46 0.70
C ILE A 133 1.05 -3.26 -0.09
N ALA A 134 1.51 -3.89 -1.17
CA ALA A 134 0.76 -4.89 -1.92
C ALA A 134 1.69 -6.07 -2.23
N VAL A 135 1.13 -7.27 -2.39
CA VAL A 135 1.92 -8.48 -2.62
C VAL A 135 1.39 -9.20 -3.87
N ASP A 136 2.29 -9.63 -4.75
CA ASP A 136 1.90 -10.44 -5.92
C ASP A 136 1.84 -11.94 -5.60
N SER A 137 1.32 -12.74 -6.54
CA SER A 137 1.18 -14.19 -6.37
C SER A 137 2.51 -14.95 -6.23
N LEU A 138 3.64 -14.30 -6.52
CA LEU A 138 4.98 -14.86 -6.30
C LEU A 138 5.56 -14.46 -4.94
N GLY A 139 4.84 -13.64 -4.16
CA GLY A 139 5.25 -13.15 -2.86
C GLY A 139 6.16 -11.92 -2.91
N ASN A 140 6.29 -11.24 -4.05
CA ASN A 140 7.05 -9.98 -4.08
C ASN A 140 6.23 -8.86 -3.44
N ALA A 141 6.87 -8.08 -2.58
CA ALA A 141 6.24 -6.93 -1.93
C ALA A 141 6.47 -5.65 -2.75
N TYR A 142 5.40 -4.88 -2.98
CA TYR A 142 5.43 -3.57 -3.59
C TYR A 142 5.07 -2.55 -2.52
N VAL A 143 6.00 -1.67 -2.18
CA VAL A 143 5.82 -0.69 -1.12
C VAL A 143 5.91 0.73 -1.66
N THR A 144 5.10 1.62 -1.10
CA THR A 144 5.26 3.06 -1.29
C THR A 144 5.78 3.73 -0.03
N LEU A 145 6.63 4.74 -0.21
CA LEU A 145 7.19 5.55 0.87
C LEU A 145 7.06 7.05 0.56
N ASN A 146 7.08 7.88 1.59
CA ASN A 146 7.50 9.28 1.49
C ASN A 146 8.96 9.37 1.89
N VAL A 147 9.77 10.00 1.04
CA VAL A 147 11.21 10.18 1.26
C VAL A 147 11.55 11.66 1.05
N ASP A 148 12.38 12.24 1.91
CA ASP A 148 12.79 13.66 1.84
C ASP A 148 14.24 13.85 1.36
N SER A 149 14.92 12.76 1.01
CA SER A 149 16.33 12.71 0.64
C SER A 149 16.57 12.08 -0.75
N ASN A 150 17.84 12.00 -1.15
CA ASN A 150 18.27 11.47 -2.45
C ASN A 150 19.01 10.13 -2.38
N ASP A 151 19.34 9.63 -1.20
CA ASP A 151 20.23 8.48 -1.00
C ASP A 151 19.50 7.16 -0.72
N VAL A 152 18.16 7.14 -0.87
CA VAL A 152 17.40 5.88 -0.88
C VAL A 152 17.81 5.00 -2.09
N PRO A 153 18.02 3.68 -1.91
CA PRO A 153 18.49 2.80 -2.97
C PRO A 153 17.55 2.74 -4.20
N THR A 154 18.07 3.05 -5.40
CA THR A 154 17.32 2.94 -6.67
C THR A 154 17.77 1.75 -7.53
N VAL A 155 16.82 0.97 -8.08
CA VAL A 155 17.10 -0.13 -9.01
C VAL A 155 16.18 -0.02 -10.23
N SER A 156 16.77 0.09 -11.42
CA SER A 156 16.05 0.29 -12.70
C SER A 156 14.98 1.41 -12.66
N PRO A 157 15.27 2.60 -12.11
CA PRO A 157 14.25 3.62 -11.85
C PRO A 157 13.70 4.25 -13.14
N VAL A 158 12.38 4.50 -13.16
CA VAL A 158 11.76 5.40 -14.15
C VAL A 158 12.13 6.86 -13.86
N GLN A 159 12.29 7.22 -12.59
CA GLN A 159 12.82 8.49 -12.12
C GLN A 159 13.96 8.21 -11.12
N PRO A 160 15.22 8.50 -11.49
CA PRO A 160 16.39 8.08 -10.72
C PRO A 160 16.72 8.98 -9.52
N ALA A 161 16.07 10.14 -9.38
CA ALA A 161 16.39 11.12 -8.35
C ALA A 161 15.16 11.87 -7.84
N TYR A 162 15.25 12.37 -6.62
CA TYR A 162 14.30 13.29 -6.01
C TYR A 162 14.08 14.51 -6.90
N GLY A 163 12.82 14.84 -7.20
CA GLY A 163 12.46 15.97 -8.05
C GLY A 163 12.27 17.29 -7.29
N GLY A 164 12.46 17.30 -5.97
CA GLY A 164 12.42 18.51 -5.14
C GLY A 164 11.05 18.77 -4.51
N GLY A 165 11.05 19.36 -3.32
CA GLY A 165 9.85 19.55 -2.49
C GLY A 165 10.18 19.34 -1.02
N THR A 166 9.16 19.11 -0.19
CA THR A 166 9.35 18.66 1.21
C THR A 166 9.50 17.14 1.30
N GLU A 167 8.79 16.39 0.45
CA GLU A 167 8.85 14.92 0.33
C GLU A 167 8.46 14.52 -1.11
N ASP A 168 9.02 13.41 -1.61
CA ASP A 168 8.60 12.74 -2.84
C ASP A 168 8.02 11.36 -2.50
N SER A 169 7.11 10.87 -3.33
CA SER A 169 6.69 9.47 -3.23
C SER A 169 7.75 8.57 -3.86
N PHE A 170 8.01 7.43 -3.22
CA PHE A 170 8.91 6.40 -3.69
C PHE A 170 8.15 5.09 -3.83
N LEU A 171 8.45 4.29 -4.85
CA LEU A 171 7.92 2.95 -5.07
C LEU A 171 9.09 1.97 -5.09
N ALA A 172 8.98 0.88 -4.34
CA ALA A 172 9.94 -0.21 -4.34
C ALA A 172 9.25 -1.57 -4.50
N LYS A 173 9.92 -2.49 -5.18
CA LYS A 173 9.55 -3.90 -5.29
C LYS A 173 10.66 -4.75 -4.69
N LEU A 174 10.35 -5.54 -3.67
CA LEU A 174 11.27 -6.45 -3.01
C LEU A 174 11.00 -7.90 -3.42
N SER A 175 12.05 -8.72 -3.43
CA SER A 175 11.95 -10.18 -3.61
C SER A 175 11.18 -10.86 -2.46
N PRO A 176 10.68 -12.10 -2.63
CA PRO A 176 9.82 -12.75 -1.63
C PRO A 176 10.52 -13.09 -0.31
N ASP A 177 11.85 -13.15 -0.33
CA ASP A 177 12.72 -13.31 0.84
C ASP A 177 13.13 -11.96 1.46
N GLY A 178 12.73 -10.84 0.87
CA GLY A 178 13.01 -9.48 1.34
C GLY A 178 14.46 -9.03 1.14
N ARG A 179 15.30 -9.82 0.46
CA ARG A 179 16.76 -9.59 0.40
C ARG A 179 17.23 -8.83 -0.83
N THR A 180 16.35 -8.65 -1.82
CA THR A 180 16.70 -8.02 -3.09
C THR A 180 15.69 -6.93 -3.43
N LEU A 181 16.20 -5.73 -3.73
CA LEU A 181 15.42 -4.68 -4.37
C LEU A 181 15.36 -4.95 -5.88
N ILE A 182 14.21 -5.40 -6.37
CA ILE A 182 14.00 -5.78 -7.78
C ILE A 182 13.82 -4.53 -8.66
N TYR A 183 13.09 -3.55 -8.15
CA TYR A 183 12.78 -2.30 -8.85
C TYR A 183 12.53 -1.22 -7.82
N SER A 184 12.96 0.00 -8.08
CA SER A 184 12.53 1.15 -7.31
C SER A 184 12.66 2.47 -8.07
N THR A 185 11.77 3.41 -7.78
CA THR A 185 11.71 4.71 -8.46
C THR A 185 11.09 5.77 -7.56
N PHE A 186 11.50 7.02 -7.76
CA PHE A 186 10.73 8.17 -7.29
C PHE A 186 9.48 8.37 -8.17
N HIS A 187 8.46 9.04 -7.63
CA HIS A 187 7.26 9.46 -8.34
C HIS A 187 6.90 10.90 -7.97
N LEU A 188 6.97 11.81 -8.94
CA LEU A 188 6.55 13.21 -8.74
C LEU A 188 5.04 13.40 -8.85
N PRO A 189 4.46 14.36 -8.11
CA PRO A 189 3.15 14.90 -8.45
C PRO A 189 3.20 15.51 -9.86
N TRP A 190 2.20 15.16 -10.68
CA TRP A 190 2.06 15.46 -12.13
C TRP A 190 2.39 16.91 -12.56
N ARG A 191 2.41 17.89 -11.66
CA ARG A 191 2.61 19.32 -11.96
C ARG A 191 4.06 19.69 -12.35
N GLN A 192 5.06 18.87 -12.07
CA GLN A 192 6.47 19.25 -12.33
C GLN A 192 7.06 18.70 -13.65
N ARG A 193 6.44 17.68 -14.28
CA ARG A 193 6.87 17.19 -15.61
C ARG A 193 6.79 18.26 -16.70
N ALA A 194 5.88 19.23 -16.57
CA ALA A 194 5.74 20.33 -17.53
C ALA A 194 6.90 21.36 -17.48
N ARG A 195 7.67 21.40 -16.37
CA ARG A 195 8.75 22.38 -16.18
C ARG A 195 10.15 21.84 -16.53
N SER A 196 10.36 20.53 -16.48
CA SER A 196 11.61 19.93 -16.95
C SER A 196 11.63 19.72 -18.47
N ASP A 197 10.48 19.42 -19.09
CA ASP A 197 10.39 19.20 -20.54
C ASP A 197 10.46 20.53 -21.35
N SER A 198 10.09 21.65 -20.73
CA SER A 198 10.20 22.99 -21.34
C SER A 198 11.63 23.54 -21.39
N ARG A 199 12.58 22.94 -20.64
CA ARG A 199 14.01 23.27 -20.73
C ARG A 199 14.80 22.40 -21.73
N ARG A 200 14.18 21.35 -22.30
CA ARG A 200 14.83 20.42 -23.26
C ARG A 200 14.44 20.63 -24.72
N ARG A 201 13.60 21.60 -25.07
CA ARG A 201 13.21 21.87 -26.47
C ARG A 201 13.69 23.21 -26.99
N GLY A 202 15.00 23.38 -27.04
CA GLY A 202 15.62 24.30 -28.00
C GLY A 202 15.79 23.57 -29.33
N TYR A 203 14.77 23.60 -30.21
CA TYR A 203 14.90 23.54 -31.68
C TYR A 203 13.50 23.46 -32.32
N ARG A 204 13.06 24.59 -32.89
CA ARG A 204 12.47 24.76 -34.24
C ARG A 204 11.49 25.95 -34.28
N ARG A 205 12.02 27.09 -34.73
CA ARG A 205 11.27 27.99 -35.61
C ARG A 205 11.14 27.29 -36.98
N LEU A 206 9.98 26.73 -37.28
CA LEU A 206 9.29 26.75 -38.58
C LEU A 206 8.05 25.85 -38.45
N GLY A 207 6.86 26.42 -38.56
CA GLY A 207 5.61 25.66 -38.50
C GLY A 207 4.41 26.36 -37.85
N GLN A 208 4.46 27.67 -37.58
CA GLN A 208 3.22 28.44 -37.40
C GLN A 208 2.57 28.67 -38.77
N ARG A 209 1.84 27.68 -39.26
CA ARG A 209 0.75 27.85 -40.22
C ARG A 209 -0.10 26.58 -40.21
N LEU A 210 -1.17 26.65 -39.41
CA LEU A 210 -2.53 26.13 -39.65
C LEU A 210 -3.22 25.90 -38.30
N HIS A 211 -3.49 26.99 -37.59
CA HIS A 211 -4.57 27.03 -36.63
C HIS A 211 -5.84 27.41 -37.39
N ARG A 212 -6.54 26.43 -37.98
CA ARG A 212 -7.97 26.46 -38.32
C ARG A 212 -8.36 25.15 -39.00
N ARG A 213 -9.51 24.62 -38.57
CA ARG A 213 -10.19 23.37 -38.96
C ARG A 213 -9.75 22.15 -38.14
N PHE A 214 -10.44 21.92 -37.02
CA PHE A 214 -11.19 20.69 -36.76
C PHE A 214 -12.12 20.93 -35.55
N TYR A 215 -13.20 21.67 -35.80
CA TYR A 215 -14.44 21.58 -35.02
C TYR A 215 -15.59 21.70 -36.02
N ARG A 216 -16.08 20.56 -36.51
CA ARG A 216 -17.44 20.38 -37.01
C ARG A 216 -17.69 18.90 -37.35
N PHE A 217 -18.94 18.50 -37.08
CA PHE A 217 -19.58 17.18 -37.27
C PHE A 217 -19.34 16.22 -36.09
N ASN A 218 -20.33 15.79 -35.30
CA ASN A 218 -21.74 15.53 -35.59
C ASN A 218 -22.69 15.95 -34.44
N ARG A 219 -23.78 16.64 -34.81
CA ARG A 219 -25.07 16.58 -34.11
C ARG A 219 -25.91 15.51 -34.80
N PHE A 220 -26.52 14.60 -34.04
CA PHE A 220 -27.74 13.87 -34.42
C PHE A 220 -28.60 13.65 -33.17
N PRO A 221 -29.93 13.50 -33.31
CA PRO A 221 -30.91 14.19 -32.48
C PRO A 221 -31.73 13.25 -31.57
N ASN A 222 -32.34 13.84 -30.54
CA ASN A 222 -33.38 13.23 -29.73
C ASN A 222 -34.55 12.75 -30.61
N ARG A 223 -34.84 11.44 -30.58
CA ARG A 223 -36.17 10.90 -30.89
C ARG A 223 -36.68 10.14 -29.67
N LYS A 224 -37.86 10.54 -29.18
CA LYS A 224 -38.65 9.80 -28.17
C LYS A 224 -39.09 8.45 -28.74
N PRO A 225 -39.17 7.38 -27.93
CA PRO A 225 -39.79 6.13 -28.34
C PRO A 225 -41.33 6.24 -28.32
N PRO A 226 -42.05 5.47 -29.17
CA PRO A 226 -43.51 5.47 -29.20
C PRO A 226 -44.10 4.66 -28.03
N ALA A 227 -45.29 5.11 -27.59
CA ALA A 227 -46.08 4.49 -26.53
C ALA A 227 -46.73 3.17 -27.00
N ALA A 228 -46.56 2.11 -26.21
CA ALA A 228 -47.40 0.92 -26.29
C ALA A 228 -48.41 0.98 -25.13
N HIS A 229 -49.69 1.14 -25.47
CA HIS A 229 -50.80 0.99 -24.55
C HIS A 229 -50.94 -0.48 -24.14
N PHE A 230 -50.78 -0.79 -22.86
CA PHE A 230 -51.28 -2.03 -22.28
C PHE A 230 -52.43 -1.70 -21.34
N ARG A 231 -53.65 -2.07 -21.75
CA ARG A 231 -54.88 -1.94 -20.97
C ARG A 231 -54.88 -3.00 -19.87
N TRP A 232 -54.99 -2.56 -18.62
CA TRP A 232 -55.38 -3.39 -17.49
C TRP A 232 -56.87 -3.76 -17.63
N ARG A 233 -57.21 -5.04 -17.43
CA ARG A 233 -58.57 -5.48 -17.07
C ARG A 233 -58.48 -6.39 -15.84
N PRO A 234 -59.27 -6.16 -14.78
CA PRO A 234 -59.38 -7.06 -13.63
C PRO A 234 -60.46 -8.12 -13.84
N GLU A 235 -60.50 -9.08 -12.92
CA GLU A 235 -61.48 -10.19 -12.72
C GLU A 235 -61.12 -11.49 -13.48
N GLY A 236 -61.21 -12.69 -12.91
CA GLY A 236 -61.79 -13.18 -11.67
C GLY A 236 -61.60 -14.71 -11.57
N TRP A 237 -62.06 -15.25 -10.45
CA TRP A 237 -61.94 -16.60 -9.87
C TRP A 237 -62.34 -17.85 -10.71
N LEU A 238 -62.10 -19.02 -10.08
CA LEU A 238 -62.50 -20.44 -10.34
C LEU A 238 -61.35 -21.27 -10.94
N GLY A 239 -60.89 -22.41 -10.41
CA GLY A 239 -61.40 -23.32 -9.37
C GLY A 239 -61.25 -24.77 -9.86
N GLY A 240 -60.49 -25.61 -9.14
CA GLY A 240 -60.47 -27.09 -9.24
C GLY A 240 -59.87 -27.68 -10.53
N GLU A 241 -59.53 -28.95 -10.67
CA GLU A 241 -59.25 -30.11 -9.80
C GLU A 241 -58.92 -31.27 -10.77
N ASN A 242 -58.11 -32.25 -10.34
CA ASN A 242 -57.96 -33.62 -10.88
C ASN A 242 -57.23 -33.77 -12.25
N PHE A 243 -56.28 -34.69 -12.45
CA PHE A 243 -55.96 -35.99 -11.84
C PHE A 243 -54.45 -36.17 -11.62
#